data_AF-A0A9N9EKI3-F1
#
_entry.id   AF-A0A9N9EKI3-F1
#
_cell.length_a   1.000
_cell.length_b   1.000
_cell.length_c   1.000
_cell.angle_alpha   90.00
_cell.angle_beta   90.00
_cell.angle_gamma   90.00
#
_symmetry.space_group_name_H-M   'P 1'
#
loop_
_entity.id
_entity.type
_entity.pdbx_description
1 polymer ?
#
loop_
_entity_poly.entity_id
_entity_poly.type
_entity_poly.pdbx_seq_one_letter_code
_entity_poly.pdbx_strand_id
1 'polypeptide(L)'
;AQEFAIIDDNIILETLTDEDIIQSVQPTQNNNEKNEEIVSIQPISSMIALLALNNILSFLINPPDRFAVELKNLMEICSLRSQVMLHNFNSKKQKLILDYIAV
;
A
#
# COMPACT_ATOMS: atom_id res chain seq x y z
N ALA A 1 15.87 -26.53 -12.71
CA ALA A 1 15.43 -26.46 -14.11
C ALA A 1 15.05 -25.02 -14.38
N GLN A 2 15.51 -24.44 -15.50
CA GLN A 2 15.27 -23.05 -15.86
C GLN A 2 14.17 -23.03 -16.91
N GLU A 3 13.02 -22.44 -16.58
CA GLU A 3 11.86 -22.36 -17.48
C GLU A 3 12.04 -21.17 -18.42
N PHE A 4 11.93 -21.43 -19.73
CA PHE A 4 11.88 -20.40 -20.77
C PHE A 4 10.50 -20.43 -21.42
N ALA A 5 9.90 -19.25 -21.61
CA ALA A 5 8.69 -19.11 -22.39
C ALA A 5 9.04 -19.22 -23.88
N ILE A 6 8.53 -20.25 -24.55
CA ILE A 6 8.64 -20.41 -26.00
C ILE A 6 7.47 -19.62 -26.61
N ILE A 7 7.79 -18.54 -27.32
CA ILE A 7 6.80 -17.80 -28.11
C ILE A 7 6.71 -18.51 -29.45
N ASP A 8 5.53 -19.05 -29.76
CA ASP A 8 5.21 -19.67 -31.05
C ASP A 8 5.04 -18.55 -32.09
N ASP A 9 5.70 -18.64 -33.25
CA ASP A 9 5.65 -17.62 -34.31
C ASP A 9 4.27 -17.48 -34.97
N ASN A 10 3.30 -18.31 -34.57
CA ASN A 10 1.93 -18.32 -35.07
C ASN A 10 0.98 -17.38 -34.30
N ILE A 11 1.49 -16.37 -33.59
CA ILE A 11 0.62 -15.34 -33.00
C ILE A 11 -0.02 -14.55 -34.15
N ILE A 12 -1.30 -14.82 -34.39
CA ILE A 12 -2.13 -14.02 -35.30
C ILE A 12 -2.26 -12.63 -34.66
N LEU A 13 -1.45 -11.70 -35.14
CA LEU A 13 -1.58 -10.28 -34.82
C LEU A 13 -2.81 -9.75 -35.56
N GLU A 14 -3.96 -9.76 -34.89
CA GLU A 14 -5.14 -9.05 -35.38
C GLU A 14 -4.81 -7.55 -35.48
N THR A 15 -4.89 -7.02 -36.69
CA THR A 15 -4.69 -5.59 -36.94
C THR A 15 -5.94 -4.84 -36.47
N LEU A 16 -5.81 -4.08 -35.39
CA LEU A 16 -6.84 -3.15 -34.93
C LEU A 16 -7.02 -2.04 -35.98
N THR A 17 -8.27 -1.77 -36.36
CA THR A 17 -8.60 -0.67 -37.25
C THR A 17 -8.82 0.62 -36.47
N ASP A 18 -8.72 1.78 -37.12
CA ASP A 18 -8.92 3.08 -36.47
C ASP A 18 -10.32 3.19 -35.83
N GLU A 19 -11.33 2.51 -36.37
CA GLU A 19 -12.68 2.45 -35.81
C GLU A 19 -12.73 1.65 -34.49
N ASP A 20 -11.93 0.59 -34.35
CA ASP A 20 -11.80 -0.17 -33.10
C ASP A 20 -11.16 0.69 -32.00
N ILE A 21 -10.22 1.56 -32.39
CA ILE A 21 -9.58 2.53 -31.48
C ILE A 21 -10.60 3.59 -31.06
N ILE A 22 -11.38 4.13 -32.00
CA ILE A 22 -12.39 5.16 -31.68
C ILE A 22 -13.47 4.61 -30.74
N GLN A 23 -13.90 3.36 -30.92
CA GLN A 23 -14.83 2.70 -29.99
C GLN A 23 -14.23 2.47 -28.60
N SER A 24 -12.91 2.26 -28.49
CA SER A 24 -12.23 2.17 -27.19
C SER A 24 -12.11 3.52 -26.46
N VAL A 25 -12.15 4.63 -27.22
CA VAL A 25 -11.98 6.00 -26.70
C VAL A 25 -13.32 6.70 -26.48
N GLN A 26 -14.42 6.22 -27.08
CA GLN A 26 -15.74 6.75 -26.74
C GLN A 26 -16.05 6.43 -25.29
N PRO A 27 -16.23 7.45 -24.42
CA PRO A 27 -16.73 7.19 -23.09
C PRO A 27 -18.15 6.68 -23.30
N THR A 28 -18.39 5.40 -23.08
CA THR A 28 -19.73 4.95 -22.71
C THR A 28 -20.18 5.91 -21.62
N GLN A 29 -21.17 6.75 -21.94
CA GLN A 29 -21.93 7.51 -20.95
C GLN A 29 -22.73 6.52 -20.10
N ASN A 30 -22.02 5.66 -19.37
CA ASN A 30 -22.48 5.18 -18.10
C ASN A 30 -22.18 6.32 -17.14
N ASN A 31 -23.21 7.10 -16.85
CA ASN A 31 -23.33 7.96 -15.67
C ASN A 31 -23.28 7.10 -14.39
N ASN A 32 -22.26 6.26 -14.25
CA ASN A 32 -21.75 5.87 -12.96
C ASN A 32 -20.55 6.78 -12.77
N GLU A 33 -20.84 8.01 -12.34
CA GLU A 33 -20.01 8.66 -11.34
C GLU A 33 -19.71 7.58 -10.29
N LYS A 34 -18.60 6.87 -10.46
CA LYS A 34 -17.92 6.28 -9.33
C LYS A 34 -17.57 7.50 -8.52
N ASN A 35 -18.47 7.84 -7.60
CA ASN A 35 -18.13 8.53 -6.38
C ASN A 35 -16.93 7.75 -5.85
N GLU A 36 -15.72 8.18 -6.25
CA GLU A 36 -14.57 8.06 -5.40
C GLU A 36 -15.00 8.87 -4.18
N GLU A 37 -15.71 8.20 -3.27
CA GLU A 37 -15.91 8.70 -1.93
C GLU A 37 -14.51 9.08 -1.50
N ILE A 38 -14.23 10.38 -1.45
CA ILE A 38 -13.03 10.91 -0.86
C ILE A 38 -13.18 10.51 0.60
N VAL A 39 -12.72 9.30 0.92
CA VAL A 39 -12.78 8.75 2.26
C VAL A 39 -12.00 9.76 3.08
N SER A 40 -12.70 10.48 3.94
CA SER A 40 -12.07 11.37 4.91
C SER A 40 -11.24 10.46 5.82
N ILE A 41 -9.97 10.28 5.47
CA ILE A 41 -9.04 9.48 6.27
C ILE A 41 -8.78 10.32 7.51
N GLN A 42 -9.55 10.05 8.56
CA GLN A 42 -9.28 10.68 9.85
C GLN A 42 -7.89 10.27 10.32
N PRO A 43 -7.09 11.22 10.86
CA PRO A 43 -5.80 10.89 11.44
C PRO A 43 -5.95 9.83 12.51
N ILE A 44 -5.21 8.73 12.39
CA ILE A 44 -5.18 7.68 13.42
C ILE A 44 -4.17 8.03 14.51
N SER A 45 -4.40 7.53 15.73
CA SER A 45 -3.44 7.72 16.81
C SER A 45 -2.13 6.95 16.52
N SER A 46 -1.02 7.45 17.03
CA SER A 46 0.29 6.79 16.92
C SER A 46 0.30 5.38 17.53
N MET A 47 -0.55 5.13 18.53
CA MET A 47 -0.72 3.81 19.14
C MET A 47 -1.40 2.83 18.19
N ILE A 48 -2.46 3.28 17.49
CA ILE A 48 -3.17 2.47 16.49
C ILE A 48 -2.27 2.19 15.29
N ALA A 49 -1.54 3.21 14.81
CA ALA A 49 -0.58 3.06 13.73
C ALA A 49 0.52 2.02 14.08
N LEU A 50 1.04 2.07 15.31
CA LEU A 50 2.06 1.12 15.78
C LEU A 50 1.51 -0.31 15.86
N LEU A 51 0.27 -0.48 16.35
CA LEU A 51 -0.39 -1.79 16.39
C LEU A 51 -0.57 -2.37 14.99
N ALA A 52 -1.02 -1.56 14.03
CA ALA A 52 -1.19 -1.98 12.65
C ALA A 52 0.14 -2.42 12.02
N LEU A 53 1.21 -1.66 12.23
CA LEU A 53 2.56 -2.01 11.74
C LEU A 53 3.08 -3.31 12.37
N ASN A 54 2.81 -3.55 13.65
CA ASN A 54 3.19 -4.81 14.30
C ASN A 54 2.44 -6.02 13.70
N ASN A 55 1.15 -5.86 13.39
CA ASN A 55 0.37 -6.92 12.74
C ASN A 55 0.90 -7.23 11.34
N ILE A 56 1.20 -6.19 10.55
CA ILE A 56 1.80 -6.36 9.22
C ILE A 56 3.14 -7.09 9.33
N LEU A 57 4.03 -6.66 10.23
CA LEU A 57 5.32 -7.33 10.42
C LEU A 57 5.16 -8.78 10.87
N SER A 58 4.21 -9.08 11.76
CA SER A 58 3.93 -10.46 12.17
C SER A 58 3.50 -11.33 10.99
N PHE A 59 2.69 -10.78 10.09
CA PHE A 59 2.30 -11.46 8.85
C PHE A 59 3.51 -11.67 7.92
N LEU A 60 4.38 -10.67 7.78
CA LEU A 60 5.55 -10.77 6.90
C LEU A 60 6.66 -11.68 7.43
N ILE A 61 6.74 -11.89 8.75
CA ILE A 61 7.69 -12.83 9.36
C ILE A 61 7.29 -14.28 9.08
N ASN A 62 5.98 -14.56 9.07
CA ASN A 62 5.42 -15.87 8.77
C ASN A 62 4.36 -15.75 7.66
N PRO A 63 4.78 -15.46 6.43
CA PRO A 63 3.85 -15.25 5.34
C PRO A 63 3.18 -16.57 4.92
N PRO A 64 1.93 -16.53 4.42
CA PRO A 64 1.30 -17.69 3.80
C PRO A 64 2.13 -18.25 2.64
N ASP A 65 1.91 -19.52 2.31
CA ASP A 65 2.57 -20.15 1.17
C ASP A 65 2.38 -19.32 -0.10
N ARG A 66 3.49 -19.13 -0.84
CA ARG A 66 3.58 -18.32 -2.07
C ARG A 66 3.50 -16.80 -1.89
N PHE A 67 3.44 -16.29 -0.66
CA PHE A 67 3.60 -14.87 -0.40
C PHE A 67 5.07 -14.54 -0.15
N ALA A 68 5.71 -13.88 -1.11
CA ALA A 68 7.08 -13.39 -1.00
C ALA A 68 7.06 -11.86 -0.84
N VAL A 69 7.86 -11.36 0.09
CA VAL A 69 8.08 -9.92 0.26
C VAL A 69 9.54 -9.59 -0.06
N GLU A 70 9.76 -8.51 -0.79
CA GLU A 70 11.12 -8.02 -1.00
C GLU A 70 11.73 -7.55 0.32
N LEU A 71 13.02 -7.84 0.52
CA LEU A 71 13.77 -7.38 1.68
C LEU A 71 13.70 -5.86 1.86
N LYS A 72 13.73 -5.11 0.75
CA LYS A 72 13.60 -3.65 0.73
C LYS A 72 12.29 -3.21 1.40
N ASN A 73 11.16 -3.79 1.00
CA ASN A 73 9.84 -3.46 1.55
C ASN A 73 9.77 -3.80 3.05
N LEU A 74 10.36 -4.91 3.47
CA LEU A 74 10.44 -5.28 4.88
C LEU A 74 11.25 -4.24 5.69
N MET A 75 12.39 -3.79 5.16
CA MET A 75 13.21 -2.76 5.79
C MET A 75 12.46 -1.42 5.90
N GLU A 76 11.72 -1.03 4.86
CA GLU A 76 10.92 0.19 4.87
C GLU A 76 9.83 0.15 5.96
N ILE A 77 9.12 -0.97 6.11
CA ILE A 77 8.10 -1.15 7.16
C ILE A 77 8.74 -1.10 8.56
N CYS A 78 9.90 -1.76 8.75
CA CYS A 78 10.65 -1.70 10.00
C CYS A 78 11.12 -0.27 10.35
N SER A 79 11.57 0.49 9.35
CA SER A 79 11.96 1.90 9.49
C SER A 79 10.76 2.74 9.91
N LEU A 80 9.62 2.57 9.22
CA LEU A 80 8.38 3.28 9.52
C LEU A 80 7.90 2.99 10.96
N ARG A 81 7.92 1.73 11.39
CA ARG A 81 7.62 1.33 12.77
C ARG A 81 8.49 2.08 13.78
N SER A 82 9.79 2.16 13.51
CA SER A 82 10.75 2.81 14.39
C SER A 82 10.47 4.30 14.52
N GLN A 83 10.11 4.98 13.43
CA GLN A 83 9.73 6.39 13.43
C GLN A 83 8.45 6.64 14.23
N VAL A 84 7.42 5.82 14.04
CA VAL A 84 6.15 5.92 14.80
C VAL A 84 6.38 5.68 16.30
N MET A 85 7.22 4.69 16.64
CA MET A 85 7.59 4.41 18.02
C MET A 85 8.34 5.58 18.68
N LEU A 86 9.29 6.18 17.95
CA LEU A 86 10.03 7.35 18.42
C LEU A 86 9.10 8.55 18.65
N HIS A 87 8.16 8.80 17.73
CA HIS A 87 7.15 9.84 17.89
C HIS A 87 6.29 9.60 19.14
N ASN A 88 5.84 8.37 19.36
CA ASN A 88 5.03 8.01 20.54
C ASN A 88 5.82 8.22 21.85
N PHE A 89 7.09 7.83 21.88
CA PHE A 89 7.97 8.05 23.04
C PHE A 89 8.17 9.55 23.31
N ASN A 90 8.46 10.34 22.28
CA ASN A 90 8.69 11.78 22.41
C ASN A 90 7.41 12.52 22.85
N SER A 91 6.26 12.14 22.31
CA SER A 91 4.96 12.69 22.71
C SER A 91 4.66 12.43 24.20
N LYS A 92 4.93 11.21 24.69
CA LYS A 92 4.79 10.88 26.12
C LYS A 92 5.77 11.68 26.99
N LYS A 93 7.02 11.82 26.54
CA LYS A 93 8.04 12.61 27.25
C LYS A 93 7.65 14.09 27.33
N GLN A 94 7.16 14.67 26.24
CA GLN A 94 6.67 16.04 26.21
C GLN A 94 5.48 16.24 27.15
N LYS A 95 4.53 15.30 27.17
CA LYS A 95 3.40 15.33 28.10
C LYS A 95 3.85 15.34 29.56
N LEU A 96 4.79 14.47 29.93
CA LEU A 96 5.34 14.42 31.30
C LEU A 96 6.04 15.72 31.71
N ILE A 97 6.76 16.37 30.79
CA ILE A 97 7.41 17.66 31.05
C ILE A 97 6.36 18.76 31.28
N LEU A 98 5.32 18.80 30.46
CA LEU A 98 4.22 19.77 30.61
C LEU A 98 3.46 19.57 31.92
N ASP A 99 3.18 18.32 32.29
CA ASP A 99 2.50 17.98 33.56
C ASP A 99 3.35 18.38 34.78
N TYR A 100 4.69 18.27 34.70
CA TYR A 100 5.61 18.70 35.77
C TYR A 100 5.70 20.22 35.94
N ILE A 101 5.63 20.99 34.84
CA ILE A 101 5.70 22.46 34.87
C ILE A 101 4.36 23.07 35.34
N ALA A 102 3.26 22.33 35.22
CA ALA A 102 1.93 22.79 35.63
C ALA A 102 1.63 22.64 37.14
N VAL A 103 2.58 22.14 37.93
CA VAL A 103 2.52 21.97 39.41
C VAL A 103 3.36 23.05 40.09
#